data_AF-Q03VJ2-F1
#
_entry.id   AF-Q03VJ2-F1
#
_cell.length_a   1.000
_cell.length_b   1.000
_cell.length_c   1.000
_cell.angle_alpha   90.00
_cell.angle_beta   90.00
_cell.angle_gamma   90.00
#
_symmetry.space_group_name_H-M   'P 1'
#
loop_
_entity.id
_entity.type
_entity.pdbx_description
1 polymer ?
#
loop_
_entity_poly.entity_id
_entity_poly.type
_entity_poly.pdbx_seq_one_letter_code
_entity_poly.pdbx_strand_id
1 'polypeptide(L)'
;MTNVEFYIDKFPDYTFFGIEVPHHWYYGEVNKVGNEVIIFVNILQPEWQQIDTIFHEAGHALFSMYGDDKRWSMKTMLAEKQAEYVSNHFNI
;
A
#
# COMPACT_ATOMS: atom_id res chain seq x y z
N MET A 1 14.27 0.03 15.18
CA MET A 1 14.14 0.63 13.85
C MET A 1 14.63 -0.37 12.83
N THR A 2 13.71 -1.22 12.39
CA THR A 2 13.84 -2.02 11.16
C THR A 2 13.73 -1.09 9.95
N ASN A 3 14.08 -1.58 8.75
CA ASN A 3 13.87 -0.75 7.55
C ASN A 3 12.38 -0.46 7.35
N VAL A 4 11.51 -1.44 7.63
CA VAL A 4 10.05 -1.28 7.58
C VAL A 4 9.57 -0.15 8.49
N GLU A 5 10.02 -0.10 9.75
CA GLU A 5 9.65 0.98 10.69
C GLU A 5 10.08 2.36 10.16
N PHE A 6 11.28 2.47 9.58
CA PHE A 6 11.76 3.72 8.98
C PHE A 6 10.86 4.21 7.84
N TYR A 7 10.33 3.31 7.00
CA TYR A 7 9.44 3.68 5.90
C TYR A 7 8.02 3.99 6.36
N ILE A 8 7.53 3.32 7.41
CA ILE A 8 6.26 3.68 8.06
C ILE A 8 6.33 5.11 8.60
N ASP A 9 7.44 5.49 9.25
CA ASP A 9 7.63 6.84 9.81
C ASP A 9 7.60 7.97 8.76
N LYS A 10 7.76 7.65 7.47
CA LYS A 10 7.61 8.62 6.36
C LYS A 10 6.16 9.04 6.11
N PHE A 11 5.19 8.29 6.63
CA PHE A 11 3.76 8.51 6.43
C PHE A 11 3.02 8.61 7.78
N PRO A 12 3.30 9.64 8.60
CA PRO A 12 2.79 9.74 9.97
C PRO A 12 1.27 9.91 10.06
N ASP A 13 0.62 10.33 8.98
CA ASP A 13 -0.84 10.53 8.93
C ASP A 13 -1.59 9.22 8.65
N TYR A 14 -0.89 8.12 8.37
CA TYR A 14 -1.49 6.83 8.02
C TYR A 14 -1.35 5.83 9.17
N THR A 15 -2.38 5.00 9.33
CA THR A 15 -2.33 3.90 10.30
C THR A 15 -1.89 2.63 9.60
N PHE A 16 -0.80 2.01 10.06
CA PHE A 16 -0.28 0.77 9.50
C PHE A 16 -0.62 -0.43 10.39
N PHE A 17 -1.07 -1.52 9.76
CA PHE A 17 -1.25 -2.81 10.42
C PHE A 17 -0.45 -3.90 9.70
N GLY A 18 0.36 -4.63 10.46
CA GLY A 18 0.92 -5.90 10.01
C GLY A 18 -0.13 -7.01 10.11
N ILE A 19 -0.42 -7.69 9.01
CA ILE A 19 -1.37 -8.80 8.97
C ILE A 19 -0.71 -10.06 8.40
N GLU A 20 -1.21 -11.22 8.82
CA GLU A 20 -0.72 -12.50 8.31
C GLU A 20 -1.76 -13.11 7.37
N VAL A 21 -1.50 -13.01 6.07
CA VAL A 21 -2.38 -13.60 5.04
C VAL A 21 -1.58 -14.67 4.30
N PRO A 22 -1.90 -15.97 4.48
CA PRO A 22 -1.16 -17.07 3.85
C PRO A 22 -1.53 -17.23 2.36
N HIS A 23 -1.39 -16.15 1.59
CA HIS A 23 -1.69 -16.09 0.18
C HIS A 23 -0.57 -15.36 -0.57
N HIS A 24 0.11 -16.07 -1.46
CA HIS A 24 1.35 -15.58 -2.08
C HIS A 24 1.17 -14.37 -3.03
N TRP A 25 -0.06 -14.13 -3.53
CA TRP A 25 -0.38 -12.92 -4.33
C TRP A 25 -1.06 -11.81 -3.53
N TYR A 26 -1.04 -11.88 -2.21
CA TYR A 26 -1.53 -10.81 -1.34
C TYR A 26 -0.33 -10.13 -0.66
N TYR A 27 -0.12 -8.86 -0.97
CA TYR A 27 1.02 -8.07 -0.48
C TYR A 27 0.57 -7.04 0.56
N GLY A 28 -0.53 -6.35 0.30
CA GLY A 28 -1.20 -5.45 1.21
C GLY A 28 -2.45 -4.87 0.59
N GLU A 29 -3.05 -3.91 1.28
CA GLU A 29 -4.14 -3.10 0.76
C GLU A 29 -4.24 -1.78 1.53
N VAL A 30 -4.75 -0.75 0.85
CA VAL A 30 -5.19 0.49 1.48
C VAL A 30 -6.72 0.53 1.62
N ASN A 31 -7.18 1.00 2.77
CA ASN A 31 -8.58 1.28 3.03
C ASN A 31 -8.74 2.70 3.59
N LYS A 32 -9.87 3.32 3.27
CA LYS A 32 -10.26 4.64 3.80
C LYS A 32 -11.52 4.52 4.63
N VAL A 33 -11.40 4.68 5.94
CA VAL A 33 -12.53 4.63 6.89
C VAL A 33 -12.77 6.05 7.40
N GLY A 34 -13.79 6.71 6.84
CA GLY A 34 -14.03 8.13 7.09
C GLY A 34 -12.86 8.99 6.59
N ASN A 35 -12.16 9.65 7.52
CA ASN A 35 -10.99 10.47 7.21
C ASN A 35 -9.65 9.76 7.44
N GLU A 36 -9.67 8.54 7.97
CA GLU A 36 -8.46 7.79 8.29
C GLU A 36 -8.05 6.92 7.10
N VAL A 37 -6.76 6.94 6.79
CA VAL A 37 -6.12 6.03 5.83
C VAL A 37 -5.50 4.89 6.63
N ILE A 38 -5.90 3.68 6.30
CA ILE A 38 -5.44 2.45 6.93
C ILE A 38 -4.73 1.63 5.87
N ILE A 39 -3.47 1.28 6.12
CA ILE A 39 -2.66 0.45 5.23
C ILE A 39 -2.37 -0.87 5.94
N PHE A 40 -2.72 -1.96 5.29
CA PHE A 40 -2.40 -3.31 5.74
C PHE A 40 -1.21 -3.85 4.95
N VAL A 41 -0.22 -4.41 5.66
CA VAL A 41 0.98 -4.99 5.06
C VAL A 41 1.06 -6.46 5.45
N ASN A 42 1.21 -7.35 4.47
CA ASN A 42 1.35 -8.76 4.74
C ASN A 42 2.75 -9.10 5.27
N ILE A 43 2.86 -9.38 6.56
CA ILE A 43 4.15 -9.62 7.23
C ILE A 43 4.75 -10.99 6.90
N LEU A 44 4.00 -11.86 6.22
CA LEU A 44 4.52 -13.14 5.71
C LEU A 44 5.38 -12.98 4.44
N GLN A 45 5.35 -11.79 3.82
CA GLN A 45 6.19 -11.49 2.65
C GLN A 45 7.62 -11.10 3.08
N PRO A 46 8.63 -11.26 2.23
CA PRO A 46 9.97 -10.73 2.48
C PRO A 46 9.97 -9.22 2.75
N GLU A 47 10.91 -8.75 3.58
CA GLU A 47 10.98 -7.35 4.02
C GLU A 47 10.97 -6.34 2.85
N TRP A 48 11.67 -6.64 1.76
CA TRP A 48 11.69 -5.75 0.58
C TRP A 48 10.31 -5.62 -0.09
N GLN A 49 9.48 -6.67 -0.07
CA GLN A 49 8.10 -6.61 -0.58
C GLN A 49 7.19 -5.87 0.39
N GLN A 50 7.43 -5.99 1.70
CA GLN A 50 6.68 -5.20 2.69
C GLN A 50 6.96 -3.70 2.50
N ILE A 51 8.21 -3.33 2.29
CA ILE A 51 8.62 -1.95 1.99
C ILE A 51 7.95 -1.47 0.70
N ASP A 52 8.06 -2.24 -0.39
CA ASP A 52 7.42 -1.92 -1.66
C ASP A 52 5.91 -1.71 -1.52
N THR A 53 5.24 -2.59 -0.75
CA THR A 53 3.82 -2.47 -0.41
C THR A 53 3.52 -1.16 0.31
N ILE A 54 4.32 -0.77 1.31
CA ILE A 54 4.13 0.50 2.03
C ILE A 54 4.13 1.69 1.05
N PHE A 55 5.08 1.72 0.12
CA PHE A 55 5.16 2.77 -0.90
C PHE A 55 3.99 2.73 -1.88
N HIS A 56 3.60 1.53 -2.31
CA HIS A 56 2.50 1.32 -3.25
C HIS A 56 1.18 1.82 -2.65
N GLU A 57 0.83 1.34 -1.46
CA GLU A 57 -0.42 1.68 -0.78
C GLU A 57 -0.45 3.14 -0.30
N ALA A 58 0.69 3.70 0.12
CA ALA A 58 0.79 5.13 0.40
C ALA A 58 0.59 5.98 -0.86
N GLY A 59 1.09 5.50 -2.02
CA GLY A 59 0.85 6.12 -3.32
C GLY A 59 -0.64 6.18 -3.67
N HIS A 60 -1.37 5.08 -3.45
CA HIS A 60 -2.82 5.05 -3.58
C HIS A 60 -3.50 6.12 -2.72
N ALA A 61 -3.11 6.21 -1.44
CA ALA A 61 -3.69 7.17 -0.49
C ALA A 61 -3.41 8.63 -0.87
N LEU A 62 -2.14 8.97 -1.15
CA LEU A 62 -1.68 10.33 -1.43
C LEU A 62 -2.36 10.93 -2.65
N PHE A 63 -2.57 10.13 -3.69
CA PHE A 63 -3.13 10.59 -4.96
C PHE A 63 -4.61 10.24 -5.13
N SER A 64 -5.26 9.75 -4.08
CA SER A 64 -6.67 9.32 -4.10
C SER A 64 -6.99 8.35 -5.24
N MET A 65 -6.08 7.41 -5.51
CA MET A 65 -6.22 6.39 -6.54
C MET A 65 -6.88 5.17 -5.92
N TYR A 66 -8.20 5.04 -6.03
CA TYR A 66 -8.91 3.88 -5.49
C TYR A 66 -9.62 3.11 -6.62
N GLY A 67 -9.50 1.78 -6.58
CA GLY A 67 -10.26 0.88 -7.45
C GLY A 67 -11.73 0.78 -7.06
N ASP A 68 -12.44 -0.11 -7.76
CA ASP A 68 -13.75 -0.60 -7.32
C ASP A 68 -13.64 -2.01 -6.71
N ASP A 69 -14.78 -2.61 -6.37
CA ASP A 69 -14.86 -3.96 -5.79
C ASP A 69 -14.42 -5.08 -6.75
N LYS A 70 -14.08 -4.74 -8.00
CA LYS A 70 -13.69 -5.68 -9.04
C LYS A 70 -12.22 -5.47 -9.39
N ARG A 71 -11.37 -6.38 -8.91
CA ARG A 71 -9.92 -6.42 -9.23
C ARG A 71 -9.62 -6.27 -10.72
N TRP A 72 -10.45 -6.87 -11.58
CA TRP A 72 -10.26 -6.89 -13.04
C TRP A 72 -11.00 -5.77 -13.77
N SER A 73 -11.60 -4.81 -13.06
CA SER A 73 -12.19 -3.65 -13.72
C SER A 73 -11.10 -2.75 -14.27
N MET A 74 -11.41 -2.05 -15.36
CA MET A 74 -10.50 -1.05 -15.92
C MET A 74 -10.17 0.04 -14.90
N LYS A 75 -11.10 0.38 -14.00
CA LYS A 75 -10.88 1.39 -12.95
C LYS A 75 -9.81 0.93 -11.97
N THR A 76 -9.93 -0.29 -11.46
CA THR A 76 -8.96 -0.86 -10.54
C THR A 76 -7.61 -1.02 -11.23
N MET A 77 -7.56 -1.59 -12.44
CA MET A 77 -6.32 -1.72 -13.20
C MET A 77 -5.62 -0.39 -13.48
N LEU A 78 -6.38 0.69 -13.72
CA LEU A 78 -5.82 2.04 -13.88
C LEU A 78 -5.27 2.59 -12.57
N ALA A 79 -5.99 2.43 -11.45
CA ALA A 79 -5.53 2.87 -10.15
C ALA A 79 -4.21 2.18 -9.75
N GLU A 80 -4.14 0.86 -9.88
CA GLU A 80 -2.94 0.05 -9.63
C GLU A 80 -1.76 0.49 -10.50
N LYS A 81 -2.00 0.72 -11.80
CA LYS A 81 -0.96 1.18 -12.72
C LYS A 81 -0.45 2.58 -12.36
N GLN A 82 -1.34 3.46 -11.90
CA GLN A 82 -0.97 4.81 -11.51
C GLN A 82 -0.21 4.81 -10.18
N ALA A 83 -0.64 4.00 -9.20
CA ALA A 83 0.05 3.80 -7.93
C ALA A 83 1.46 3.25 -8.17
N GLU A 84 1.58 2.18 -8.96
CA GLU A 84 2.87 1.61 -9.37
C GLU A 84 3.78 2.65 -10.05
N TYR A 85 3.23 3.47 -10.95
CA TYR A 85 4.01 4.53 -11.59
C TYR A 85 4.51 5.55 -10.56
N VAL A 86 3.66 6.05 -9.67
CA VAL A 86 4.11 7.06 -8.69
C VAL A 86 5.09 6.48 -7.68
N SER A 87 4.87 5.27 -7.18
CA SER A 87 5.74 4.61 -6.19
C SER A 87 7.16 4.40 -6.72
N ASN A 88 7.31 4.08 -8.00
CA ASN A 88 8.61 3.99 -8.66
C ASN A 88 9.30 5.36 -8.89
N HIS A 89 8.56 6.46 -8.80
CA HIS A 89 9.06 7.83 -9.03
C HIS A 89 9.02 8.71 -7.75
N PHE A 90 8.64 8.13 -6.60
CA PHE A 90 8.70 8.79 -5.31
C PHE A 90 10.16 8.92 -4.86
N ASN A 91 10.68 10.15 -4.83
CA ASN A 91 11.92 10.46 -4.13
C ASN A 91 11.59 10.76 -2.65
N ILE A 92 11.88 9.82 -1.76
CA ILE A 92 11.69 9.93 -0.29
C ILE A 92 13.03 10.12 0.44
#